data_AF-A0A536UV37-F1
#
_entry.id   AF-A0A536UV37-F1
#
_cell.length_a   1.000
_cell.length_b   1.000
_cell.length_c   1.000
_cell.angle_alpha   90.00
_cell.angle_beta   90.00
_cell.angle_gamma   90.00
#
_symmetry.space_group_name_H-M   'P 1'
#
loop_
_entity.id
_entity.type
_entity.pdbx_description
1 polymer ?
#
loop_
_entity_poly.entity_id
_entity_poly.type
_entity_poly.pdbx_seq_one_letter_code
_entity_poly.pdbx_strand_id
1 'polypeptide(L)' 'MNAITRHIDSWSWVVIAITLVLFLVALFLKGLSHHLLLEAGVFLISVKLILMAYKNGAATEALKKKLDEIHAMTL' A
#
# COMPACT_ATOMS: atom_id res chain seq x y z
N MET A 1 3.98 9.78 18.59
CA MET A 1 4.61 10.14 17.31
C MET A 1 5.97 9.46 17.29
N ASN A 2 6.29 8.40 16.53
CA ASN A 2 5.93 8.03 15.18
C ASN A 2 6.00 6.50 15.02
N ALA A 3 4.86 5.79 15.05
CA ALA A 3 4.78 4.37 14.68
C ALA A 3 4.40 4.20 13.20
N ILE A 4 4.74 5.18 12.36
CA ILE A 4 4.38 5.25 10.93
C ILE A 4 5.45 4.55 10.07
N THR A 5 6.67 4.36 10.60
CA THR A 5 7.85 3.97 9.81
C THR A 5 8.25 2.51 9.91
N ARG A 6 7.59 1.66 10.70
CA ARG A 6 8.13 0.31 10.99
C ARG A 6 7.69 -0.81 10.03
N HIS A 7 6.65 -0.60 9.22
CA HIS A 7 6.18 -1.62 8.27
C HIS A 7 5.78 -1.08 6.89
N ILE A 8 6.06 0.19 6.61
CA ILE A 8 6.13 0.63 5.21
C ILE A 8 7.61 0.62 4.86
N ASP A 9 8.05 -0.47 4.20
CA ASP A 9 9.41 -0.54 3.68
C ASP A 9 9.70 0.74 2.89
N SER A 10 10.84 1.38 3.14
CA SER A 10 11.27 2.57 2.39
C SER A 10 11.20 2.31 0.87
N TRP A 11 11.40 1.06 0.47
CA TRP A 11 11.21 0.57 -0.88
C TRP A 11 9.79 0.72 -1.43
N SER A 12 8.77 0.43 -0.62
CA SER A 12 7.36 0.60 -1.02
C SER A 12 7.03 2.07 -1.28
N TRP A 13 7.59 2.98 -0.48
CA TRP A 13 7.43 4.43 -0.70
C TRP A 13 8.07 4.87 -2.02
N VAL A 14 9.26 4.36 -2.33
CA VAL A 14 9.97 4.62 -3.58
C VAL A 14 9.17 4.09 -4.79
N VAL A 15 8.62 2.88 -4.70
CA VAL A 15 7.79 2.30 -5.76
C VAL A 15 6.54 3.14 -5.99
N ILE A 16 5.84 3.57 -4.94
CA ILE A 16 4.67 4.45 -5.06
C ILE A 16 5.04 5.76 -5.76
N ALA A 17 6.13 6.40 -5.34
CA ALA A 17 6.59 7.66 -5.91
C ALA A 17 6.98 7.53 -7.39
N ILE A 18 7.75 6.49 -7.75
CA ILE A 18 8.13 6.21 -9.15
C ILE A 18 6.91 5.94 -10.00
N THR A 19 5.97 5.13 -9.51
CA THR A 19 4.74 4.80 -10.24
C THR A 19 3.88 6.05 -10.48
N LEU A 20 3.80 6.95 -9.49
CA LEU A 20 3.10 8.23 -9.61
C LEU A 20 3.76 9.14 -10.67
N VAL A 21 5.09 9.24 -10.66
CA VAL A 21 5.84 10.07 -11.63
C VAL A 21 5.68 9.53 -13.05
N LEU A 22 5.83 8.22 -13.25
CA LEU A 22 5.63 7.58 -14.56
C LEU A 22 4.19 7.75 -15.05
N PHE A 23 3.20 7.67 -14.17
CA PHE A 23 1.80 7.90 -14.49
C PHE A 23 1.55 9.35 -14.94
N LEU A 24 2.08 10.34 -14.22
CA LEU A 24 1.99 11.75 -14.60
C LEU A 24 2.64 12.00 -15.96
N VAL A 25 3.84 11.45 -16.18
CA VAL A 25 4.56 11.57 -17.46
C VAL A 25 3.76 10.97 -18.61
N ALA A 26 3.16 9.79 -18.43
CA ALA A 26 2.28 9.17 -19.43
C ALA A 26 1.04 10.02 -19.73
N LEU A 27 0.43 10.62 -18.71
CA LEU A 27 -0.71 11.53 -18.81
C LEU A 27 -0.40 12.75 -19.68
N PHE A 28 0.78 13.34 -19.51
CA PHE A 28 1.22 14.50 -20.29
C PHE A 28 1.68 14.14 -21.71
N LEU A 29 2.29 12.96 -21.92
CA LEU A 29 2.78 12.53 -23.23
C LEU A 29 1.68 12.00 -24.16
N LYS A 30 0.69 11.25 -23.65
CA LYS A 30 -0.43 10.72 -24.46
C LYS A 30 -1.64 11.66 -24.55
N GLY A 31 -1.74 12.65 -23.67
CA GLY A 31 -2.92 13.51 -23.54
C GLY A 31 -4.15 12.77 -22.97
N LEU A 32 -5.17 13.54 -22.55
CA LEU A 32 -6.44 13.08 -21.96
C LEU A 32 -7.35 12.32 -22.95
N SER A 33 -6.84 11.33 -23.68
CA SER A 33 -7.63 10.54 -24.65
C SER A 33 -8.05 9.16 -24.10
N HIS A 34 -8.98 8.51 -24.81
CA HIS A 34 -9.90 7.41 -24.43
C HIS A 34 -9.37 6.28 -23.51
N HIS A 35 -8.06 6.07 -23.41
CA HIS A 35 -7.42 5.02 -22.60
C HIS A 35 -7.04 5.46 -21.18
N LEU A 36 -7.21 6.73 -20.83
CA LEU A 36 -6.84 7.27 -19.52
C LEU A 36 -7.54 6.57 -18.34
N LEU A 37 -8.82 6.24 -18.48
CA LEU A 37 -9.58 5.53 -17.44
C LEU A 37 -9.04 4.12 -17.21
N LEU A 38 -8.54 3.47 -18.26
CA LEU A 38 -8.01 2.11 -18.20
C LEU A 38 -6.61 2.11 -17.55
N GLU A 39 -5.76 3.07 -17.94
CA GLU A 39 -4.44 3.24 -17.34
C GLU A 39 -4.52 3.73 -15.87
N ALA A 40 -5.43 4.66 -15.55
CA ALA A 40 -5.71 5.10 -14.19
C ALA A 40 -6.36 4.00 -13.33
N GLY A 41 -7.17 3.13 -13.94
CA GLY A 41 -7.76 1.97 -13.27
C GLY A 41 -6.71 0.97 -12.82
N VAL A 42 -5.72 0.67 -13.67
CA VAL A 42 -4.60 -0.21 -13.30
C VAL A 42 -3.75 0.41 -12.19
N PHE A 43 -3.45 1.71 -12.27
CA PHE A 43 -2.74 2.44 -11.20
C PHE A 43 -3.50 2.40 -9.85
N LEU A 44 -4.81 2.64 -9.88
CA LEU A 44 -5.66 2.62 -8.69
C LEU A 44 -5.75 1.21 -8.08
N ILE A 45 -5.74 0.16 -8.91
CA ILE A 45 -5.67 -1.23 -8.44
C ILE A 45 -4.33 -1.49 -7.75
N SER A 46 -3.20 -1.03 -8.29
CA SER A 46 -1.88 -1.17 -7.64
C SER A 46 -1.85 -0.49 -6.27
N VAL A 47 -2.35 0.74 -6.15
CA VAL A 47 -2.44 1.46 -4.87
C VAL A 47 -3.36 0.72 -3.89
N LYS A 48 -4.51 0.21 -4.36
CA LYS A 48 -5.46 -0.55 -3.53
C LYS A 48 -4.84 -1.85 -3.01
N LEU A 49 -4.07 -2.56 -3.82
CA LEU A 49 -3.37 -3.79 -3.41
C LEU A 49 -2.31 -3.50 -2.34
N ILE A 50 -1.56 -2.41 -2.49
CA ILE A 50 -0.57 -1.97 -1.49
C ILE A 50 -1.27 -1.61 -0.16
N LEU A 51 -2.37 -0.86 -0.21
CA LEU A 51 -3.17 -0.51 0.98
C LEU A 51 -3.81 -1.74 1.65
N MET A 52 -4.25 -2.72 0.86
CA MET A 52 -4.83 -3.96 1.36
C MET A 52 -3.78 -4.83 2.06
N ALA A 53 -2.58 -4.97 1.48
CA ALA A 53 -1.47 -5.66 2.11
C ALA A 53 -1.10 -5.02 3.46
N TYR A 54 -1.08 -3.68 3.54
CA TYR A 54 -0.87 -2.94 4.78
C TYR A 54 -1.92 -3.25 5.85
N LYS A 55 -3.22 -3.12 5.50
CA LYS A 55 -4.32 -3.40 6.45
C LYS A 55 -4.29 -4.85 6.93
N ASN A 56 -3.94 -5.79 6.05
CA ASN A 56 -3.83 -7.20 6.42
C ASN A 56 -2.68 -7.42 7.41
N GLY A 57 -1.50 -6.84 7.16
CA GLY A 57 -0.38 -6.91 8.09
C GLY A 57 -0.71 -6.35 9.48
N ALA A 58 -1.36 -5.20 9.54
CA ALA A 58 -1.79 -4.60 10.81
C ALA A 58 -2.82 -5.47 11.56
N ALA A 59 -3.76 -6.08 10.83
CA ALA A 59 -4.72 -7.01 11.42
C ALA A 59 -4.04 -8.27 11.96
N THR A 60 -3.06 -8.83 11.22
CA THR A 60 -2.28 -9.99 11.66
C THR A 60 -1.45 -9.68 12.91
N GLU A 61 -0.81 -8.52 13.01
CA GLU A 61 -0.06 -8.11 14.19
C GLU A 61 -0.97 -7.96 15.42
N ALA A 62 -2.15 -7.34 15.24
CA ALA A 62 -3.14 -7.22 16.30
C ALA A 62 -3.66 -8.60 16.78
N LEU A 63 -3.89 -9.53 15.85
CA LEU A 63 -4.28 -10.90 16.17
C LEU A 63 -3.18 -11.65 16.90
N LYS A 64 -1.92 -11.53 16.45
CA LYS A 64 -0.77 -12.15 17.09
C LYS A 64 -0.60 -11.66 18.52
N LYS A 65 -0.73 -10.35 18.76
CA LYS A 65 -0.68 -9.78 20.11
C LYS A 65 -1.78 -10.33 21.02
N LYS A 66 -3.01 -10.42 20.51
CA LYS A 66 -4.13 -11.03 21.26
C LYS A 66 -3.89 -12.50 21.57
N LEU A 67 -3.28 -13.24 20.64
CA LEU A 67 -2.95 -14.65 20.83
C LEU A 67 -1.83 -14.83 21.88
N ASP A 68 -0.82 -13.96 21.85
CA ASP A 68 0.28 -13.92 22.81
C ASP A 68 -0.25 -13.56 24.23
N GLU A 69 -1.19 -12.62 24.34
CA GLU A 69 -1.88 -12.25 25.60
C GLU A 69 -2.70 -13.42 26.19
N ILE A 70 -3.44 -14.15 25.35
CA ILE A 70 -4.20 -15.33 25.79
C ILE A 70 -3.23 -16.41 26.28
N HIS A 71 -2.17 -16.72 25.52
CA HIS A 71 -1.17 -17.70 25.94
C HIS A 71 -0.53 -17.34 27.28
N ALA A 72 -0.23 -16.06 27.51
CA ALA A 72 0.37 -15.58 28.75
C ALA A 72 -0.58 -15.61 29.96
N MET A 73 -1.90 -15.69 29.77
CA MET A 73 -2.87 -15.86 30.87
C MET A 73 -3.11 -17.32 31.26
N THR A 74 -2.86 -18.27 30.34
CA THR A 74 -3.06 -19.71 30.57
C THR A 74 -1.84 -20.44 31.15
N LEU A 75 -0.70 -19.76 31.27
CA LEU A 75 0.59 -20.30 31.75
C LEU A 75 1.04 -19.53 33.00
#